data_AF-A0A934KFW6-F1
#
_entry.id   AF-A0A934KFW6-F1
#
_cell.length_a   1.000
_cell.length_b   1.000
_cell.length_c   1.000
_cell.angle_alpha   90.00
_cell.angle_beta   90.00
_cell.angle_gamma   90.00
#
_symmetry.space_group_name_H-M   'P 1'
#
loop_
_entity.id
_entity.type
_entity.pdbx_description
1 polymer ?
#
loop_
_entity_poly.entity_id
_entity_poly.type
_entity_poly.pdbx_seq_one_letter_code
_entity_poly.pdbx_strand_id
1 'polypeptide(L)'
;MPLFRRRPPEFAMPTGTLPCAESHCANQTAVACAYRDRRGRNCAIAFCPQHWTLVGGVVYCRRHAGTIAALGSAAATNGSLPELGNRGPSLVNWVAGAIDDGVVGLLERVARVGETVKTETAVTVIFDAKRRRRWERSWKLIENTGINLKVAVEVAADADDALIDARVGSCVVARGVPPWIARRRAGVDVSAQVDEEQRRLFSQFFLDNIATEVAQQRAEDFADRRA
;
A
#
# COMPACT_ATOMS: atom_id res chain seq x y z
N MET A 1 -52.87 -11.58 9.14
CA MET A 1 -51.86 -10.83 8.37
C MET A 1 -50.68 -11.76 8.12
N PRO A 2 -50.33 -12.11 6.87
CA PRO A 2 -49.16 -12.93 6.61
C PRO A 2 -47.89 -12.10 6.83
N LEU A 3 -46.98 -12.59 7.67
CA LEU A 3 -45.65 -12.04 7.82
C LEU A 3 -44.88 -12.30 6.52
N PHE A 4 -44.66 -11.25 5.71
CA PHE A 4 -43.74 -11.34 4.57
C PHE A 4 -42.34 -11.64 5.09
N ARG A 5 -41.92 -12.90 5.03
CA ARG A 5 -40.52 -13.28 5.17
C ARG A 5 -39.78 -12.66 3.98
N ARG A 6 -38.99 -11.61 4.23
CA ARG A 6 -38.03 -11.11 3.24
C ARG A 6 -37.11 -12.28 2.88
N ARG A 7 -37.09 -12.66 1.61
CA ARG A 7 -36.10 -13.59 1.08
C ARG A 7 -34.72 -13.02 1.42
N PRO A 8 -33.81 -13.81 2.02
CA PRO A 8 -32.47 -13.32 2.30
C PRO A 8 -31.84 -12.84 0.98
N PRO A 9 -31.13 -11.71 0.99
CA PRO A 9 -30.45 -11.23 -0.21
C PRO A 9 -29.45 -12.29 -0.65
N GLU A 10 -29.57 -12.74 -1.90
CA GLU A 10 -28.65 -13.68 -2.53
C GLU A 10 -27.61 -12.89 -3.30
N PHE A 11 -26.33 -13.19 -3.08
CA PHE A 11 -25.25 -12.56 -3.84
C PHE A 11 -25.29 -13.08 -5.29
N ALA A 12 -25.76 -12.24 -6.22
CA ALA A 12 -25.65 -12.52 -7.64
C ALA A 12 -24.25 -12.13 -8.12
N MET A 13 -23.50 -13.12 -8.60
CA MET A 13 -22.16 -12.90 -9.14
C MET A 13 -22.24 -11.96 -10.37
N PRO A 14 -21.54 -10.81 -10.36
CA PRO A 14 -21.53 -9.92 -11.50
C PRO A 14 -20.99 -10.62 -12.75
N THR A 15 -21.82 -10.69 -13.79
CA THR A 15 -21.47 -11.20 -15.11
C THR A 15 -21.78 -10.13 -16.16
N GLY A 16 -21.00 -10.13 -17.24
CA GLY A 16 -21.17 -9.20 -18.36
C GLY A 16 -21.13 -9.93 -19.69
N THR A 17 -20.82 -9.20 -20.76
CA THR A 17 -20.78 -9.72 -22.14
C THR A 17 -19.45 -9.45 -22.83
N LEU A 18 -18.45 -8.94 -22.09
CA LEU A 18 -17.15 -8.61 -22.65
C LEU A 18 -16.23 -9.84 -22.67
N PRO A 19 -15.24 -9.89 -23.57
CA PRO A 19 -14.17 -10.87 -23.50
C PRO A 19 -13.29 -10.62 -22.27
N CYS A 20 -12.84 -11.69 -21.63
CA CYS A 20 -11.87 -11.62 -20.54
C CYS A 20 -10.49 -11.17 -21.07
N ALA A 21 -9.84 -10.24 -20.37
CA ALA A 21 -8.49 -9.79 -20.72
C ALA A 21 -7.35 -10.65 -20.14
N GLU A 22 -7.67 -11.70 -19.37
CA GLU A 22 -6.64 -12.62 -18.87
C GLU A 22 -6.06 -13.46 -20.01
N SER A 23 -4.75 -13.65 -19.99
CA SER A 23 -4.05 -14.37 -21.05
C SER A 23 -4.59 -15.79 -21.17
N HIS A 24 -4.90 -16.22 -22.39
CA HIS A 24 -5.45 -17.56 -22.70
C HIS A 24 -6.84 -17.86 -22.10
N CYS A 25 -7.56 -16.86 -21.57
CA CYS A 25 -8.93 -17.05 -21.11
C CYS A 25 -9.95 -16.80 -22.24
N ALA A 26 -10.75 -17.81 -22.59
CA ALA A 26 -11.77 -17.69 -23.64
C ALA A 26 -13.14 -17.22 -23.14
N ASN A 27 -13.28 -16.88 -21.86
CA ASN A 27 -14.57 -16.55 -21.25
C ASN A 27 -15.09 -15.18 -21.76
N GLN A 28 -16.39 -15.11 -22.08
CA GLN A 28 -17.09 -13.92 -22.60
C GLN A 28 -18.05 -13.27 -21.59
N THR A 29 -17.99 -13.69 -20.32
CA THR A 29 -18.84 -13.15 -19.26
C THR A 29 -18.18 -12.00 -18.48
N ALA A 30 -17.21 -11.32 -19.09
CA ALA A 30 -16.41 -10.31 -18.39
C ALA A 30 -17.18 -9.02 -18.13
N VAL A 31 -16.85 -8.40 -16.99
CA VAL A 31 -17.35 -7.09 -16.56
C VAL A 31 -16.20 -6.11 -16.60
N ALA A 32 -16.48 -4.89 -17.07
CA ALA A 32 -15.49 -3.81 -17.10
C ALA A 32 -15.04 -3.44 -15.68
N CYS A 33 -13.75 -3.14 -15.54
CA CYS A 33 -13.21 -2.64 -14.29
C CYS A 33 -13.83 -1.27 -13.96
N ALA A 34 -14.39 -1.13 -12.76
CA ALA A 34 -15.04 0.09 -12.31
C ALA A 34 -14.08 1.24 -11.94
N TYR A 35 -12.76 1.03 -12.07
CA TYR A 35 -11.78 2.02 -11.67
C TYR A 35 -11.81 3.26 -12.57
N ARG A 36 -11.96 4.43 -11.94
CA ARG A 36 -11.89 5.74 -12.58
C ARG A 36 -10.84 6.60 -11.89
N ASP A 37 -9.85 7.07 -12.64
CA ASP A 37 -8.78 7.88 -12.06
C ASP A 37 -9.24 9.30 -11.70
N ARG A 38 -8.38 10.06 -11.00
CA ARG A 38 -8.65 11.45 -10.61
C ARG A 38 -8.91 12.41 -11.78
N ARG A 39 -8.54 12.04 -13.02
CA ARG A 39 -8.80 12.82 -14.24
C ARG A 39 -10.08 12.37 -14.95
N GLY A 40 -10.82 11.45 -14.34
CA GLY A 40 -12.06 10.92 -14.86
C GLY A 40 -11.90 9.82 -15.90
N ARG A 41 -10.68 9.31 -16.14
CA ARG A 41 -10.42 8.26 -17.14
C ARG A 41 -10.75 6.89 -16.56
N ASN A 42 -11.45 6.08 -17.35
CA ASN A 42 -11.84 4.72 -16.97
C ASN A 42 -10.76 3.71 -17.37
N CYS A 43 -10.62 2.67 -16.57
CA CYS A 43 -9.87 1.48 -16.98
C CYS A 43 -10.59 0.79 -18.14
N ALA A 44 -9.86 0.48 -19.22
CA ALA A 44 -10.43 -0.15 -20.42
C ALA A 44 -10.49 -1.69 -20.33
N ILE A 45 -10.08 -2.27 -19.21
CA ILE A 45 -9.90 -3.72 -19.06
C ILE A 45 -11.15 -4.35 -18.43
N ALA A 46 -11.55 -5.52 -18.93
CA ALA A 46 -12.63 -6.33 -18.38
C ALA A 46 -12.11 -7.73 -17.98
N PHE A 47 -12.66 -8.29 -16.90
CA PHE A 47 -12.33 -9.64 -16.46
C PHE A 47 -13.61 -10.43 -16.13
N CYS A 48 -13.57 -11.74 -16.36
CA CYS A 48 -14.65 -12.66 -15.99
C CYS A 48 -14.64 -12.94 -14.47
N PRO A 49 -15.66 -13.64 -13.92
CA PRO A 49 -15.72 -13.94 -12.50
C PRO A 49 -14.55 -14.72 -11.91
N GLN A 50 -13.75 -15.38 -12.73
CA GLN A 50 -12.54 -16.07 -12.30
C GLN A 50 -11.32 -15.13 -12.16
N HIS A 51 -11.38 -13.92 -12.73
CA HIS A 51 -10.21 -13.05 -12.87
C HIS A 51 -10.41 -11.61 -12.38
N TRP A 52 -11.64 -11.19 -12.08
CA TRP A 52 -11.87 -9.94 -11.37
C TRP A 52 -11.70 -10.11 -9.86
N THR A 53 -11.63 -8.99 -9.15
CA THR A 53 -11.68 -8.96 -7.68
C THR A 53 -12.78 -8.02 -7.22
N LEU A 54 -13.57 -8.45 -6.23
CA LEU A 54 -14.60 -7.63 -5.60
C LEU A 54 -13.99 -6.86 -4.43
N VAL A 55 -14.08 -5.54 -4.43
CA VAL A 55 -13.66 -4.70 -3.30
C VAL A 55 -14.83 -3.79 -2.93
N GLY A 56 -15.37 -3.95 -1.72
CA GLY A 56 -16.54 -3.19 -1.28
C GLY A 56 -17.78 -3.38 -2.16
N GLY A 57 -17.97 -4.58 -2.74
CA GLY A 57 -19.08 -4.87 -3.64
C GLY A 57 -18.88 -4.42 -5.10
N VAL A 58 -17.72 -3.82 -5.42
CA VAL A 58 -17.43 -3.28 -6.76
C VAL A 58 -16.36 -4.12 -7.46
N VAL A 59 -16.56 -4.36 -8.75
CA VAL A 59 -15.69 -5.19 -9.60
C VAL A 59 -14.48 -4.38 -10.10
N TYR A 60 -13.28 -4.88 -9.83
CA TYR A 60 -12.03 -4.33 -10.33
C TYR A 60 -11.15 -5.39 -11.00
N CYS A 61 -10.28 -4.97 -11.91
CA CYS A 61 -9.17 -5.82 -12.32
C CYS A 61 -8.21 -6.04 -11.15
N ARG A 62 -7.42 -7.13 -11.16
CA ARG A 62 -6.43 -7.46 -10.11
C ARG A 62 -5.56 -6.25 -9.72
N ARG A 63 -5.12 -5.48 -10.71
CA ARG A 63 -4.34 -4.26 -10.52
C ARG A 63 -5.07 -3.20 -9.70
N HIS A 64 -6.25 -2.78 -10.16
CA HIS A 64 -6.99 -1.70 -9.52
C HIS A 64 -7.64 -2.14 -8.22
N ALA A 65 -7.94 -3.43 -8.06
CA ALA A 65 -8.34 -4.01 -6.79
C ALA A 65 -7.24 -3.80 -5.73
N GLY A 66 -5.98 -4.10 -6.06
CA GLY A 66 -4.85 -3.86 -5.17
C GLY A 66 -4.62 -2.37 -4.86
N THR A 67 -5.01 -1.46 -5.74
CA THR A 67 -4.95 -0.01 -5.49
C THR A 67 -6.06 0.44 -4.55
N ILE A 68 -7.31 0.02 -4.78
CA ILE A 68 -8.44 0.37 -3.92
C ILE A 68 -8.29 -0.24 -2.53
N ALA A 69 -7.84 -1.50 -2.45
CA ALA A 69 -7.53 -2.15 -1.18
C ALA A 69 -6.45 -1.39 -0.39
N ALA A 70 -5.39 -0.92 -1.07
CA ALA A 70 -4.33 -0.13 -0.43
C ALA A 70 -4.83 1.21 0.11
N LEU A 71 -5.72 1.90 -0.61
CA LEU A 71 -6.24 3.20 -0.20
C LEU A 71 -7.34 3.12 0.88
N GLY A 72 -8.02 1.97 1.01
CA GLY A 72 -9.09 1.80 1.99
C GLY A 72 -10.19 2.86 1.84
N SER A 73 -10.64 3.44 2.96
CA SER A 73 -11.65 4.49 2.96
C SER A 73 -11.19 5.80 2.28
N ALA A 74 -9.87 6.04 2.20
CA ALA A 74 -9.33 7.20 1.51
C ALA A 74 -9.64 7.17 0.01
N ALA A 75 -9.89 5.99 -0.57
CA ALA A 75 -10.32 5.84 -1.97
C ALA A 75 -11.65 6.55 -2.26
N ALA A 76 -12.52 6.74 -1.26
CA ALA A 76 -13.81 7.40 -1.40
C ALA A 76 -13.69 8.93 -1.45
N THR A 77 -12.52 9.50 -1.11
CA THR A 77 -12.29 10.95 -1.15
C THR A 77 -11.91 11.40 -2.56
N ASN A 78 -12.71 12.31 -3.15
CA ASN A 78 -12.41 12.87 -4.48
C ASN A 78 -10.98 13.45 -4.54
N GLY A 79 -10.22 13.09 -5.58
CA GLY A 79 -8.82 13.51 -5.77
C GLY A 79 -7.76 12.55 -5.21
N SER A 80 -8.15 11.55 -4.41
CA SER A 80 -7.22 10.57 -3.81
C SER A 80 -6.84 9.42 -4.74
N LEU A 81 -7.53 9.21 -5.85
CA LEU A 81 -7.24 8.09 -6.75
C LEU A 81 -6.00 8.37 -7.65
N PRO A 82 -5.08 7.40 -7.81
CA PRO A 82 -3.95 7.52 -8.73
C PRO A 82 -4.39 7.54 -10.21
N GLU A 83 -3.55 8.05 -11.10
CA GLU A 83 -3.71 7.81 -12.54
C GLU A 83 -3.79 6.30 -12.84
N LEU A 84 -4.48 5.92 -13.93
CA LEU A 84 -4.61 4.52 -14.38
C LEU A 84 -3.29 3.73 -14.36
N GLY A 85 -2.21 4.40 -14.73
CA GLY A 85 -0.86 3.86 -14.86
C GLY A 85 -0.02 3.87 -13.57
N ASN A 86 -0.41 4.61 -12.53
CA ASN A 86 0.39 4.76 -11.32
C ASN A 86 0.15 3.58 -10.37
N ARG A 87 1.24 2.95 -9.90
CA ARG A 87 1.20 1.77 -9.01
C ARG A 87 1.66 2.07 -7.58
N GLY A 88 1.93 3.33 -7.27
CA GLY A 88 2.48 3.80 -5.99
C GLY A 88 1.73 3.27 -4.77
N PRO A 89 0.39 3.39 -4.67
CA PRO A 89 -0.33 2.93 -3.49
C PRO A 89 -0.20 1.43 -3.24
N SER A 90 -0.35 0.63 -4.29
CA SER A 90 -0.23 -0.82 -4.17
C SER A 90 1.19 -1.23 -3.78
N LEU A 91 2.20 -0.52 -4.29
CA LEU A 91 3.58 -0.78 -3.94
C LEU A 91 3.88 -0.40 -2.47
N VAL A 92 3.48 0.79 -2.04
CA VAL A 92 3.62 1.23 -0.63
C VAL A 92 2.93 0.24 0.30
N ASN A 93 1.70 -0.16 -0.01
CA ASN A 93 0.97 -1.11 0.83
C ASN A 93 1.64 -2.48 0.88
N TRP A 94 2.19 -2.96 -0.23
CA TRP A 94 2.91 -4.22 -0.26
C TRP A 94 4.16 -4.16 0.63
N VAL A 95 4.99 -3.12 0.47
CA VAL A 95 6.23 -2.99 1.25
C VAL A 95 5.92 -2.81 2.72
N ALA A 96 4.97 -1.93 3.05
CA ALA A 96 4.56 -1.70 4.42
C ALA A 96 4.01 -2.98 5.06
N GLY A 97 3.19 -3.75 4.36
CA GLY A 97 2.72 -5.05 4.85
C GLY A 97 3.85 -6.06 5.08
N ALA A 98 4.88 -6.06 4.24
CA ALA A 98 6.01 -6.97 4.36
C ALA A 98 6.95 -6.65 5.53
N ILE A 99 6.90 -5.42 6.08
CA ILE A 99 7.72 -4.99 7.22
C ILE A 99 6.90 -4.67 8.48
N ASP A 100 5.58 -4.79 8.42
CA ASP A 100 4.62 -4.30 9.44
C ASP A 100 4.96 -4.83 10.84
N ASP A 101 5.03 -6.15 10.99
CA ASP A 101 5.33 -6.81 12.27
C ASP A 101 6.71 -6.39 12.81
N GLY A 102 7.69 -6.23 11.93
CA GLY A 102 9.04 -5.82 12.29
C GLY A 102 9.10 -4.39 12.81
N VAL A 103 8.40 -3.46 12.14
CA VAL A 103 8.32 -2.06 12.58
C VAL A 103 7.50 -1.92 13.85
N VAL A 104 6.35 -2.60 13.96
CA VAL A 104 5.51 -2.59 15.17
C VAL A 104 6.31 -3.11 16.36
N GLY A 105 6.90 -4.30 16.25
CA GLY A 105 7.70 -4.88 17.35
C GLY A 105 8.91 -4.03 17.71
N LEU A 106 9.54 -3.35 16.75
CA LEU A 106 10.60 -2.37 17.02
C LEU A 106 10.07 -1.19 17.83
N LEU A 107 8.99 -0.56 17.39
CA LEU A 107 8.41 0.60 18.05
C LEU A 107 7.91 0.27 19.47
N GLU A 108 7.30 -0.89 19.67
CA GLU A 108 6.88 -1.38 20.98
C GLU A 108 8.06 -1.54 21.94
N ARG A 109 9.20 -2.08 21.47
CA ARG A 109 10.41 -2.25 22.30
C ARG A 109 11.03 -0.94 22.74
N VAL A 110 10.94 0.11 21.92
CA VAL A 110 11.51 1.43 22.24
C VAL A 110 10.49 2.40 22.83
N ALA A 111 9.23 1.98 22.98
CA ALA A 111 8.17 2.79 23.56
C ALA A 111 8.48 3.10 25.03
N ARG A 112 8.29 4.36 25.39
CA ARG A 112 8.38 4.85 26.77
C ARG A 112 7.04 4.67 27.47
N VAL A 113 7.05 4.80 28.80
CA VAL A 113 5.81 4.82 29.60
C VAL A 113 4.90 5.94 29.09
N GLY A 114 3.67 5.56 28.73
CA GLY A 114 2.66 6.48 28.18
C GLY A 114 2.63 6.58 26.65
N GLU A 115 3.63 6.05 25.95
CA GLU A 115 3.61 5.96 24.49
C GLU A 115 2.87 4.69 24.02
N THR A 116 2.18 4.81 22.89
CA THR A 116 1.53 3.66 22.22
C THR A 116 1.82 3.66 20.74
N VAL A 117 1.94 2.46 20.15
CA VAL A 117 2.08 2.31 18.70
C VAL A 117 0.72 2.47 18.03
N LYS A 118 0.68 3.31 17.00
CA LYS A 118 -0.45 3.42 16.07
C LYS A 118 0.00 3.12 14.66
N THR A 119 -0.68 2.18 14.02
CA THR A 119 -0.45 1.79 12.64
C THR A 119 -1.54 2.39 11.75
N GLU A 120 -1.12 3.18 10.76
CA GLU A 120 -2.01 3.56 9.67
C GLU A 120 -2.05 2.38 8.67
N THR A 121 -3.20 1.76 8.50
CA THR A 121 -3.34 0.58 7.61
C THR A 121 -3.62 0.98 6.17
N ALA A 122 -4.27 2.13 5.95
CA ALA A 122 -4.52 2.69 4.63
C ALA A 122 -3.34 3.53 4.14
N VAL A 123 -3.08 3.45 2.83
CA VAL A 123 -2.17 4.37 2.15
C VAL A 123 -2.85 5.72 2.02
N THR A 124 -2.16 6.74 2.51
CA THR A 124 -2.60 8.13 2.46
C THR A 124 -1.84 8.91 1.39
N VAL A 125 -2.40 10.07 1.04
CA VAL A 125 -1.77 11.01 0.13
C VAL A 125 -1.18 12.13 0.96
N ILE A 126 0.13 12.33 0.85
CA ILE A 126 0.83 13.48 1.44
C ILE A 126 1.41 14.36 0.34
N PHE A 127 1.73 15.60 0.69
CA PHE A 127 2.36 16.56 -0.21
C PHE A 127 3.69 16.99 0.39
N ASP A 128 4.74 17.03 -0.44
CA ASP A 128 6.01 17.62 -0.02
C ASP A 128 5.98 19.15 -0.08
N ALA A 129 7.07 19.79 0.35
CA ALA A 129 7.21 21.25 0.33
C ALA A 129 7.05 21.86 -1.08
N LYS A 130 7.28 21.07 -2.14
CA LYS A 130 7.09 21.47 -3.54
C LYS A 130 5.68 21.11 -4.06
N ARG A 131 4.76 20.73 -3.17
CA ARG A 131 3.41 20.25 -3.45
C ARG A 131 3.37 19.03 -4.37
N ARG A 132 4.45 18.23 -4.40
CA ARG A 132 4.46 16.97 -5.13
C ARG A 132 3.82 15.89 -4.28
N ARG A 133 2.99 15.09 -4.92
CA ARG A 133 2.21 14.05 -4.28
C ARG A 133 3.10 12.87 -3.91
N ARG A 134 2.90 12.32 -2.71
CA ARG A 134 3.45 11.03 -2.31
C ARG A 134 2.37 10.14 -1.71
N TRP A 135 2.57 8.85 -1.91
CA TRP A 135 1.77 7.81 -1.29
C TRP A 135 2.51 7.37 -0.04
N GLU A 136 1.86 7.35 1.11
CA GLU A 136 2.51 7.07 2.38
C GLU A 136 1.67 6.08 3.21
N ARG A 137 2.34 5.11 3.81
CA ARG A 137 1.82 4.34 4.96
C ARG A 137 2.79 4.50 6.12
N SER A 138 2.27 4.64 7.34
CA SER A 138 3.11 5.01 8.49
C SER A 138 2.72 4.30 9.80
N TRP A 139 3.71 4.21 10.68
CA TRP A 139 3.59 3.80 12.08
C TRP A 139 4.02 4.97 12.94
N LYS A 140 3.36 5.15 14.07
CA LYS A 140 3.61 6.28 14.97
C LYS A 140 3.73 5.79 16.40
N LEU A 141 4.68 6.33 17.14
CA LEU A 141 4.64 6.34 18.60
C LEU A 141 3.97 7.63 19.02
N ILE A 142 2.84 7.50 19.71
CA ILE A 142 2.03 8.63 20.17
C ILE A 142 1.92 8.65 21.68
N GLU A 143 1.85 9.84 22.25
CA GLU A 143 1.47 10.09 23.63
C GLU A 143 0.37 11.17 23.69
N ASN A 144 -0.01 11.60 24.89
CA ASN A 144 -1.05 12.62 25.09
C ASN A 144 -0.72 13.99 24.46
N THR A 145 0.55 14.32 24.24
CA THR A 145 1.01 15.58 23.63
C THR A 145 1.08 15.53 22.10
N GLY A 146 1.05 14.34 21.48
CA GLY A 146 1.10 14.20 20.03
C GLY A 146 1.91 12.99 19.54
N ILE A 147 2.51 13.14 18.37
CA ILE A 147 3.36 12.12 17.75
C ILE A 147 4.80 12.38 18.19
N ASN A 148 5.38 11.43 18.93
CA ASN A 148 6.78 11.49 19.34
C ASN A 148 7.71 10.98 18.25
N LEU A 149 7.31 9.94 17.52
CA LEU A 149 8.10 9.36 16.45
C LEU A 149 7.20 8.84 15.34
N LYS A 150 7.60 9.05 14.08
CA LYS A 150 6.88 8.54 12.91
C LYS A 150 7.84 7.75 12.04
N VAL A 151 7.50 6.51 11.73
CA VAL A 151 8.14 5.71 10.69
C VAL A 151 7.20 5.68 9.49
N ALA A 152 7.71 5.90 8.29
CA ALA A 152 6.89 5.92 7.07
C ALA A 152 7.58 5.23 5.90
N VAL A 153 6.79 4.58 5.06
CA VAL A 153 7.19 4.13 3.73
C VAL A 153 6.45 4.98 2.71
N GLU A 154 7.18 5.54 1.75
CA GLU A 154 6.62 6.45 0.76
C GLU A 154 7.11 6.20 -0.67
N VAL A 155 6.25 6.52 -1.63
CA VAL A 155 6.57 6.58 -3.08
C VAL A 155 6.10 7.91 -3.63
N ALA A 156 6.98 8.61 -4.34
CA ALA A 156 6.63 9.83 -5.06
C ALA A 156 5.74 9.51 -6.27
N ALA A 157 4.62 10.23 -6.42
CA ALA A 157 3.67 9.95 -7.49
C ALA A 157 4.15 10.40 -8.89
N ASP A 158 5.01 11.42 -8.94
CA ASP A 158 5.43 12.11 -10.17
C ASP A 158 6.93 11.87 -10.50
N ALA A 159 7.54 10.84 -9.91
CA ALA A 159 8.95 10.46 -10.14
C ALA A 159 9.06 8.98 -10.53
N ASP A 160 10.14 8.28 -10.16
CA ASP A 160 10.19 6.83 -10.29
C ASP A 160 9.15 6.18 -9.35
N ASP A 161 8.05 5.72 -9.92
CA ASP A 161 6.91 5.11 -9.22
C ASP A 161 7.22 3.72 -8.63
N ALA A 162 8.47 3.25 -8.79
CA ALA A 162 9.00 2.05 -8.15
C ALA A 162 10.04 2.34 -7.07
N LEU A 163 10.47 3.58 -6.89
CA LEU A 163 11.44 3.95 -5.86
C LEU A 163 10.74 4.16 -4.52
N ILE A 164 11.09 3.31 -3.56
CA ILE A 164 10.60 3.38 -2.18
C ILE A 164 11.59 4.20 -1.36
N ASP A 165 11.07 5.13 -0.57
CA ASP A 165 11.78 5.77 0.54
C ASP A 165 11.18 5.27 1.86
N ALA A 166 12.04 4.92 2.81
CA ALA A 166 11.66 4.79 4.21
C ALA A 166 12.18 5.97 5.02
N ARG A 167 11.34 6.47 5.92
CA ARG A 167 11.60 7.67 6.70
C ARG A 167 11.37 7.39 8.18
N VAL A 168 12.22 7.96 9.03
CA VAL A 168 12.03 8.04 10.48
C VAL A 168 12.10 9.50 10.87
N GLY A 169 11.00 10.04 11.41
CA GLY A 169 10.81 11.47 11.59
C GLY A 169 10.90 12.21 10.26
N SER A 170 11.92 13.06 10.10
CA SER A 170 12.21 13.80 8.87
C SER A 170 13.36 13.19 8.05
N CYS A 171 14.04 12.13 8.52
CA CYS A 171 15.22 11.55 7.88
C CYS A 171 14.84 10.41 6.91
N VAL A 172 15.33 10.44 5.67
CA VAL A 172 15.23 9.28 4.76
C VAL A 172 16.36 8.31 5.13
N VAL A 173 16.00 7.15 5.67
CA VAL A 173 16.96 6.18 6.22
C VAL A 173 17.31 5.09 5.22
N ALA A 174 16.41 4.80 4.29
CA ALA A 174 16.62 3.79 3.27
C ALA A 174 15.86 4.16 1.99
N ARG A 175 16.44 3.78 0.87
CA ARG A 175 15.87 3.97 -0.46
C ARG A 175 16.16 2.73 -1.32
N GLY A 176 15.14 2.24 -2.04
CA GLY A 176 15.32 1.06 -2.87
C GLY A 176 14.21 0.84 -3.87
N VAL A 177 14.57 0.24 -5.02
CA VAL A 177 13.60 -0.31 -5.98
C VAL A 177 13.45 -1.79 -5.68
N PRO A 178 12.22 -2.32 -5.53
CA PRO A 178 12.07 -3.73 -5.23
C PRO A 178 12.63 -4.63 -6.35
N PRO A 179 13.30 -5.73 -6.00
CA PRO A 179 14.09 -6.51 -6.96
C PRO A 179 13.25 -7.10 -8.09
N TRP A 180 12.02 -7.54 -7.82
CA TRP A 180 11.12 -8.06 -8.88
C TRP A 180 10.66 -6.97 -9.86
N ILE A 181 10.65 -5.70 -9.47
CA ILE A 181 10.36 -4.60 -10.40
C ILE A 181 11.60 -4.30 -11.24
N ALA A 182 12.78 -4.21 -10.61
CA ALA A 182 14.05 -4.01 -11.30
C ALA A 182 14.30 -5.10 -12.35
N ARG A 183 14.14 -6.38 -11.97
CA ARG A 183 14.30 -7.52 -12.88
C ARG A 183 13.28 -7.51 -14.03
N ARG A 184 12.00 -7.21 -13.74
CA ARG A 184 10.98 -7.07 -14.79
C ARG A 184 11.33 -5.97 -15.79
N ARG A 185 11.87 -4.83 -15.31
CA ARG A 185 12.36 -3.75 -16.19
C ARG A 185 13.56 -4.21 -17.04
N ALA A 186 14.39 -5.10 -16.51
CA ALA A 186 15.56 -5.67 -17.19
C ALA A 186 15.25 -6.90 -18.06
N GLY A 187 14.02 -7.43 -18.04
CA GLY A 187 13.65 -8.67 -18.76
C GLY A 187 14.32 -9.94 -18.21
N VAL A 188 14.70 -9.93 -16.92
CA VAL A 188 15.38 -11.05 -16.27
C VAL A 188 14.39 -11.89 -15.46
N ASP A 189 14.31 -13.17 -15.80
CA ASP A 189 13.57 -14.16 -15.00
C ASP A 189 14.51 -14.90 -14.05
N VAL A 190 13.98 -15.28 -12.89
CA VAL A 190 14.69 -16.04 -11.85
C VAL A 190 13.79 -17.15 -11.32
N SER A 191 14.36 -18.12 -10.63
CA SER A 191 13.58 -19.14 -9.94
C SER A 191 12.74 -18.55 -8.79
N ALA A 192 11.67 -19.24 -8.42
CA ALA A 192 10.80 -18.84 -7.32
C ALA A 192 11.57 -18.68 -5.99
N GLN A 193 12.53 -19.57 -5.71
CA GLN A 193 13.38 -19.50 -4.53
C GLN A 193 14.23 -18.23 -4.50
N VAL A 194 14.81 -17.83 -5.64
CA VAL A 194 15.58 -16.58 -5.73
C VAL A 194 14.67 -15.36 -5.60
N ASP A 195 13.45 -15.39 -6.14
CA ASP A 195 12.48 -14.31 -5.94
C ASP A 195 12.12 -14.13 -4.46
N GLU A 196 11.79 -15.22 -3.78
CA GLU A 196 11.44 -15.21 -2.36
C GLU A 196 12.58 -14.69 -1.48
N GLU A 197 13.80 -15.19 -1.70
CA GLU A 197 14.97 -14.75 -0.94
C GLU A 197 15.27 -13.26 -1.17
N GLN A 198 15.20 -12.78 -2.42
CA GLN A 198 15.44 -11.37 -2.70
C GLN A 198 14.36 -10.47 -2.12
N ARG A 199 13.09 -10.91 -2.04
CA ARG A 199 12.02 -10.19 -1.34
C ARG A 199 12.32 -10.08 0.15
N ARG A 200 12.75 -11.17 0.78
CA ARG A 200 13.12 -11.20 2.20
C ARG A 200 14.29 -10.26 2.49
N LEU A 201 15.35 -10.31 1.69
CA LEU A 201 16.51 -9.41 1.81
C LEU A 201 16.11 -7.94 1.63
N PHE A 202 15.22 -7.64 0.69
CA PHE A 202 14.70 -6.29 0.50
C PHE A 202 13.94 -5.79 1.73
N SER A 203 13.05 -6.59 2.30
CA SER A 203 12.34 -6.24 3.54
C SER A 203 13.31 -6.05 4.71
N GLN A 204 14.30 -6.93 4.86
CA GLN A 204 15.31 -6.85 5.92
C GLN A 204 16.13 -5.56 5.82
N PHE A 205 16.55 -5.19 4.60
CA PHE A 205 17.28 -3.95 4.36
C PHE A 205 16.54 -2.71 4.91
N PHE A 206 15.21 -2.63 4.71
CA PHE A 206 14.43 -1.54 5.28
C PHE A 206 14.35 -1.61 6.80
N LEU A 207 14.11 -2.79 7.36
CA LEU A 207 14.02 -2.99 8.81
C LEU A 207 15.31 -2.60 9.52
N ASP A 208 16.47 -2.99 9.00
CA ASP A 208 17.78 -2.70 9.62
C ASP A 208 18.07 -1.19 9.68
N ASN A 209 17.80 -0.48 8.59
CA ASN A 209 18.02 0.96 8.51
C ASN A 209 17.00 1.74 9.38
N ILE A 210 15.73 1.30 9.40
CA ILE A 210 14.73 1.87 10.31
C ILE A 210 15.14 1.64 11.77
N ALA A 211 15.58 0.43 12.13
CA ALA A 211 15.99 0.11 13.49
C ALA A 211 17.18 0.95 13.95
N THR A 212 18.17 1.15 13.08
CA THR A 212 19.35 1.97 13.35
C THR A 212 18.97 3.41 13.67
N GLU A 213 18.17 4.04 12.80
CA GLU A 213 17.76 5.44 13.00
C GLU A 213 16.82 5.61 14.20
N VAL A 214 15.89 4.68 14.41
CA VAL A 214 15.01 4.71 15.59
C VAL A 214 15.84 4.66 16.88
N ALA A 215 16.87 3.81 16.94
CA ALA A 215 17.75 3.76 18.10
C ALA A 215 18.53 5.07 18.31
N GLN A 216 19.01 5.69 17.23
CA GLN A 216 19.72 6.98 17.28
C GLN A 216 18.82 8.11 17.78
N GLN A 217 17.66 8.33 17.17
CA GLN A 217 16.73 9.38 17.61
C GLN A 217 16.27 9.19 19.05
N ARG A 218 16.11 7.93 19.50
CA ARG A 218 15.79 7.66 20.90
C ARG A 218 16.92 8.03 21.85
N ALA A 219 18.17 7.74 21.48
CA ALA A 219 19.32 8.12 22.29
C ALA A 219 19.46 9.65 22.41
N GLU A 220 19.24 10.38 21.30
CA GLU A 220 19.24 11.85 21.27
C GLU A 220 18.15 12.44 22.16
N ASP A 221 16.91 11.97 22.02
CA ASP A 221 15.79 12.39 22.88
C ASP A 221 16.07 12.18 24.38
N PHE A 222 16.82 11.12 24.73
CA PHE A 222 17.20 10.86 26.13
C PHE A 222 18.29 11.81 26.62
N ALA A 223 19.21 12.22 25.76
CA ALA A 223 20.25 13.19 26.09
C ALA A 223 19.66 14.59 26.29
N ASP A 224 18.78 15.04 25.39
CA ASP A 224 18.14 16.35 25.45
C ASP A 224 17.27 16.56 26.69
N ARG A 225 16.65 15.48 27.21
CA ARG A 225 15.83 15.53 28.45
C ARG A 225 16.67 15.54 29.74
N ARG A 226 17.98 15.30 29.67
CA ARG A 226 18.89 15.32 30.83
C ARG A 226 19.70 16.62 30.96
N ALA A 227 19.74 17.43 29.90
CA ALA A 227 20.32 18.77 29.91
C ALA A 227 19.34 19.79 30.52
#